data_AF-A0A3B9BN83-F1
#
_entry.id   AF-A0A3B9BN83-F1
#
_cell.length_a   1.000
_cell.length_b   1.000
_cell.length_c   1.000
_cell.angle_alpha   90.00
_cell.angle_beta   90.00
_cell.angle_gamma   90.00
#
_symmetry.space_group_name_H-M   'P 1'
#
loop_
_entity.id
_entity.type
_entity.pdbx_description
1 polymer ?
#
loop_
_entity_poly.entity_id
_entity_poly.type
_entity_poly.pdbx_seq_one_letter_code
_entity_poly.pdbx_strand_id
1 'polypeptide(L)' 'MPPNPHEHIAEPPKDCTHCPRLVALRLENQRKQPDWFNGAVPSFGPDDAQLLIVGLAPGLQGANRTGRPFT' A
#
# COMPACT_ATOMS: atom_id res chain seq x y z
N MET A 1 -23.51 -4.06 13.25
CA MET A 1 -23.54 -5.30 12.45
C MET A 1 -22.08 -5.72 12.30
N PRO A 2 -21.64 -6.87 12.85
CA PRO A 2 -20.26 -7.30 12.69
C PRO A 2 -19.97 -7.57 11.20
N PRO A 3 -18.76 -7.28 10.71
CA PRO A 3 -18.39 -7.53 9.32
C PRO A 3 -18.48 -9.04 9.01
N ASN A 4 -18.87 -9.35 7.77
CA ASN A 4 -19.12 -10.72 7.32
C ASN A 4 -17.80 -11.50 7.25
N PRO A 5 -17.69 -12.74 7.79
CA PRO A 5 -16.46 -13.54 7.74
C PRO A 5 -15.92 -13.83 6.32
N HIS A 6 -16.74 -13.60 5.28
CA HIS A 6 -16.38 -13.75 3.87
C HIS A 6 -16.06 -12.43 3.16
N GLU A 7 -16.00 -11.32 3.90
CA GLU A 7 -15.66 -10.01 3.36
C GLU A 7 -14.14 -9.93 3.11
N HIS A 8 -13.74 -10.36 1.92
CA HIS A 8 -12.37 -10.20 1.45
C HIS A 8 -12.07 -8.71 1.26
N ILE A 9 -11.39 -8.11 2.22
CA ILE A 9 -10.78 -6.79 2.03
C ILE A 9 -9.69 -6.96 0.97
N ALA A 10 -9.93 -6.44 -0.24
CA ALA A 10 -9.01 -6.57 -1.36
C ALA A 10 -7.66 -5.91 -1.10
N GLU A 11 -7.65 -4.84 -0.30
CA GLU A 11 -6.46 -4.04 0.01
C GLU A 11 -6.00 -4.28 1.45
N PRO A 12 -4.70 -4.50 1.70
CA PRO A 12 -4.17 -4.51 3.05
C PRO A 12 -4.32 -3.13 3.72
N PRO A 13 -4.49 -3.06 5.05
CA PRO A 13 -4.46 -1.78 5.74
C PRO A 13 -3.08 -1.11 5.55
N LYS A 14 -3.03 0.22 5.56
CA LYS A 14 -1.80 1.00 5.36
C LYS A 14 -0.65 0.52 6.26
N ASP A 15 -0.98 0.09 7.46
CA ASP A 15 -0.06 -0.35 8.50
C ASP A 15 0.07 -1.88 8.65
N CYS A 16 -0.37 -2.63 7.64
CA CYS A 16 -0.26 -4.09 7.57
C CYS A 16 1.10 -4.62 8.08
N THR A 17 1.04 -5.65 8.91
CA THR A 17 2.19 -6.20 9.64
C THR A 17 2.60 -7.60 9.16
N HIS A 18 1.92 -8.15 8.15
CA HIS A 18 2.13 -9.54 7.70
C HIS A 18 3.53 -9.84 7.15
N CYS A 19 4.27 -8.83 6.70
CA CYS A 19 5.59 -9.00 6.07
C CYS A 19 6.69 -8.36 6.94
N PRO A 20 7.33 -9.08 7.89
CA PRO A 20 8.25 -8.51 8.87
C PRO A 20 9.39 -7.70 8.25
N ARG A 21 9.96 -8.19 7.14
CA ARG A 21 11.01 -7.49 6.39
C ARG A 21 10.55 -6.14 5.84
N LEU A 22 9.31 -6.05 5.33
CA LEU A 22 8.76 -4.80 4.79
C LEU A 22 8.37 -3.84 5.90
N VAL A 23 7.88 -4.36 7.04
CA VAL A 23 7.62 -3.54 8.23
C VAL A 23 8.90 -2.88 8.72
N ALA A 24 10.01 -3.63 8.82
CA ALA A 24 11.31 -3.08 9.22
C ALA A 24 11.77 -1.96 8.27
N LEU A 25 11.70 -2.18 6.95
CA LEU A 25 12.02 -1.17 5.95
C LEU A 25 11.13 0.08 6.08
N ARG A 26 9.83 -0.11 6.29
CA ARG A 26 8.85 0.97 6.44
C ARG A 26 9.14 1.82 7.67
N LEU A 27 9.41 1.19 8.82
CA LEU A 27 9.77 1.89 10.05
C LEU A 27 11.07 2.69 9.89
N GLU A 28 12.06 2.15 9.18
CA GLU A 28 13.28 2.88 8.84
C GLU A 28 12.99 4.09 7.95
N ASN A 29 12.17 3.93 6.92
CA ASN A 29 11.80 5.02 6.02
C ASN A 29 10.97 6.11 6.72
N GLN A 30 10.05 5.75 7.61
CA GLN A 30 9.29 6.71 8.42
C GLN A 30 10.21 7.59 9.28
N ARG A 31 11.29 7.02 9.81
CA ARG A 31 12.29 7.79 10.57
C ARG A 31 13.11 8.71 9.68
N LYS A 32 13.47 8.26 8.47
CA LYS A 32 14.31 9.03 7.53
C LYS A 32 13.51 10.09 6.75
N GLN A 33 12.24 9.83 6.49
CA GLN A 33 11.35 10.57 5.61
C GLN A 33 9.93 10.59 6.20
N PRO A 34 9.70 11.29 7.32
CA PRO A 34 8.44 11.24 8.05
C PRO A 34 7.24 11.75 7.24
N ASP A 35 7.47 12.66 6.30
CA ASP A 35 6.41 13.26 5.47
C ASP A 35 6.00 12.39 4.28
N TRP A 36 6.66 11.26 4.05
CA TRP A 36 6.34 10.33 2.97
C TRP A 36 5.22 9.38 3.37
N PHE A 37 4.52 8.83 2.37
CA PHE A 37 3.39 7.94 2.60
C PHE A 37 3.73 6.74 3.50
N ASN A 38 4.86 6.05 3.23
CA ASN A 38 5.44 4.96 4.04
C ASN A 38 4.41 3.95 4.57
N GLY A 39 3.72 3.28 3.66
CA GLY A 39 2.62 2.36 3.96
C GLY A 39 2.38 1.36 2.83
N ALA A 40 1.45 0.44 3.05
CA ALA A 40 0.85 -0.32 1.95
C ALA A 40 0.11 0.66 1.04
N VAL A 41 0.57 0.78 -0.22
CA VAL A 41 0.05 1.73 -1.20
C VAL A 41 -1.25 1.16 -1.76
N PRO A 42 -2.39 1.87 -1.64
CA PRO A 42 -3.66 1.39 -2.16
C PRO A 42 -3.65 1.37 -3.69
N SER A 43 -4.45 0.48 -4.29
CA SER A 43 -4.80 0.60 -5.71
C SER A 43 -5.45 1.95 -6.02
N PHE A 44 -5.31 2.40 -7.26
CA PHE A 44 -5.87 3.64 -7.75
C PHE A 44 -6.51 3.42 -9.13
N GLY A 45 -7.70 3.97 -9.31
CA GLY A 45 -8.48 3.88 -10.55
C GLY A 45 -9.96 3.79 -10.23
N PRO A 46 -10.83 3.81 -11.24
CA PRO A 46 -12.25 3.58 -11.05
C PRO A 46 -12.53 2.07 -10.90
N ASP A 47 -13.54 1.72 -10.12
CA ASP A 47 -13.92 0.31 -9.86
C ASP A 47 -14.51 -0.38 -11.10
N ASP A 48 -14.98 0.39 -12.09
CA ASP A 48 -15.52 -0.08 -13.37
C ASP A 48 -14.46 -0.15 -14.50
N ALA A 49 -13.17 -0.04 -14.16
CA ALA A 49 -12.08 -0.12 -15.13
C ALA A 49 -12.09 -1.47 -15.87
N GLN A 50 -11.99 -1.41 -17.21
CA GLN A 50 -11.92 -2.61 -18.06
C GLN A 50 -10.50 -3.18 -18.21
N LEU A 51 -9.48 -2.45 -17.74
CA LEU A 51 -8.08 -2.85 -17.81
C LEU A 51 -7.40 -2.61 -16.46
N LEU A 52 -6.72 -3.64 -15.94
CA LEU A 52 -5.93 -3.58 -14.73
C LEU A 52 -4.43 -3.65 -15.06
N ILE A 53 -3.65 -2.72 -14.53
CA ILE A 53 -2.17 -2.74 -14.61
C ILE A 53 -1.64 -3.21 -13.26
N VAL A 54 -1.01 -4.38 -13.24
CA VAL A 54 -0.39 -4.96 -12.04
C VAL A 54 1.12 -4.74 -12.08
N GLY A 55 1.63 -3.98 -11.11
CA GLY A 55 3.06 -3.80 -10.90
C GLY A 55 3.66 -4.83 -9.95
N LEU A 56 4.99 -4.79 -9.79
CA LEU A 56 5.71 -5.68 -8.87
C LEU A 56 5.63 -5.20 -7.40
N ALA A 57 6.03 -3.95 -7.15
CA ALA A 57 6.08 -3.35 -5.82
C ALA A 57 6.21 -1.82 -5.89
N PRO A 58 5.85 -1.07 -4.83
CA PRO A 58 6.11 0.36 -4.72
C PRO A 58 7.61 0.69 -4.81
N GLY A 59 7.98 1.60 -5.71
CA GLY A 59 9.32 2.19 -5.74
C GLY A 59 9.56 3.11 -4.53
N LEU A 60 10.79 3.12 -4.00
CA LEU A 60 11.15 3.84 -2.77
C LEU A 60 10.85 5.35 -2.84
N GLN A 61 11.20 6.00 -3.95
CA GLN A 61 11.01 7.45 -4.17
C GLN A 61 9.73 7.80 -4.95
N GLY A 62 9.05 6.78 -5.49
CA GLY A 62 7.77 6.91 -6.18
C GLY A 62 6.62 6.66 -5.21
N ALA A 63 5.88 5.57 -5.42
CA ALA A 63 4.68 5.23 -4.66
C ALA A 63 4.89 5.15 -3.12
N ASN A 64 6.08 4.77 -2.62
CA ASN A 64 6.34 4.81 -1.17
C ASN A 64 6.39 6.25 -0.62
N ARG A 65 6.74 7.23 -1.46
CA ARG A 65 6.69 8.67 -1.15
C ARG A 65 5.30 9.25 -1.40
N THR A 66 4.74 8.99 -2.58
CA THR A 66 3.52 9.67 -3.08
C THR A 66 2.23 9.02 -2.60
N GLY A 67 2.24 7.75 -2.21
CA GLY A 67 1.05 6.99 -1.86
C GLY A 67 0.17 6.61 -3.05
N ARG A 68 0.66 6.78 -4.29
CA ARG A 68 -0.05 6.41 -5.52
C ARG A 68 0.82 5.50 -6.40
N PRO A 69 0.30 4.37 -6.91
CA PRO A 69 1.04 3.53 -7.83
C PRO A 69 1.58 4.31 -9.04
N PHE A 70 2.82 4.00 -9.46
CA PHE A 70 3.47 4.56 -10.65
C PHE A 70 3.60 6.10 -10.68
N THR A 71 3.71 6.75 -9.52
CA THR A 71 3.96 8.21 -9.36
C THR A 71 5.10 8.44 -8.38
#